data_AF-A0A839FI83-F1
#
_entry.id   AF-A0A839FI83-F1
#
_cell.length_a   1.000
_cell.length_b   1.000
_cell.length_c   1.000
_cell.angle_alpha   90.00
_cell.angle_beta   90.00
_cell.angle_gamma   90.00
#
_symmetry.space_group_name_H-M   'P 1'
#
loop_
_entity.id
_entity.type
_entity.pdbx_description
1 polymer ?
#
loop_
_entity_poly.entity_id
_entity_poly.type
_entity_poly.pdbx_seq_one_letter_code
_entity_poly.pdbx_strand_id
1 'polypeptide(L)' 'MTHSIGIEMERDSRKIIKRLKDEGFELVSVSGSHHKFRKGTLTLIVPHPKKDLPIGTARSIAKDAGWL' A
#
# COMPACT_ATOMS: atom_id res chain seq x y z
N MET A 1 27.93 11.96 -9.48
CA MET A 1 26.45 11.87 -9.61
C MET A 1 26.04 10.59 -8.89
N THR A 2 25.58 10.72 -7.66
CA THR A 2 25.18 9.59 -6.81
C THR A 2 24.05 8.85 -7.50
N HIS A 3 24.33 7.63 -7.98
CA HIS A 3 23.28 6.65 -8.29
C HIS A 3 22.64 6.26 -6.96
N SER A 4 21.70 7.08 -6.50
CA SER A 4 20.72 6.66 -5.51
C SER A 4 19.98 5.51 -6.16
N ILE A 5 20.37 4.29 -5.80
CA ILE A 5 19.58 3.07 -5.97
C ILE A 5 18.13 3.39 -5.62
N GLY A 6 17.35 3.71 -6.64
CA GLY A 6 15.94 3.97 -6.51
C GLY A 6 15.32 2.66 -6.09
N ILE A 7 15.00 2.51 -4.81
CA ILE A 7 14.08 1.47 -4.37
C ILE A 7 12.79 1.77 -5.14
N GLU A 8 12.54 1.07 -6.25
CA GLU A 8 11.31 1.20 -7.03
C GLU A 8 10.15 0.70 -6.16
N MET A 9 9.62 1.63 -5.35
CA MET A 9 8.45 1.38 -4.52
C MET A 9 7.21 1.54 -5.39
N GLU A 10 6.33 0.55 -5.38
CA GLU A 10 5.07 0.61 -6.12
C GLU A 10 4.18 1.71 -5.55
N ARG A 11 3.85 2.74 -6.36
CA ARG A 11 3.07 3.92 -5.93
C ARG A 11 1.62 3.89 -6.41
N ASP A 12 1.28 2.95 -7.29
CA ASP A 12 -0.07 2.80 -7.79
C ASP A 12 -0.95 2.06 -6.76
N SER A 13 -2.01 2.74 -6.30
CA SER A 13 -2.92 2.16 -5.31
C SER A 13 -3.58 0.87 -5.81
N ARG A 14 -3.85 0.71 -7.11
CA ARG A 14 -4.48 -0.51 -7.63
C ARG A 14 -3.52 -1.69 -7.55
N LYS A 15 -2.25 -1.49 -7.90
CA LYS A 15 -1.24 -2.54 -7.78
C LYS A 15 -0.95 -2.89 -6.33
N ILE A 16 -0.84 -1.90 -5.44
CA ILE A 16 -0.71 -2.13 -3.99
C ILE A 16 -1.89 -2.96 -3.48
N ILE A 17 -3.13 -2.56 -3.80
CA ILE A 17 -4.34 -3.30 -3.40
C ILE A 17 -4.34 -4.71 -3.96
N LYS A 18 -3.94 -4.90 -5.22
CA LYS A 18 -3.86 -6.23 -5.83
C LYS A 18 -2.89 -7.12 -5.07
N ARG A 19 -1.69 -6.61 -4.74
CA ARG A 19 -0.69 -7.35 -3.96
C ARG A 19 -1.15 -7.64 -2.55
N LEU A 20 -1.79 -6.68 -1.87
CA LEU A 20 -2.38 -6.90 -0.56
C LEU A 20 -3.42 -8.03 -0.60
N LYS A 21 -4.33 -8.02 -1.57
CA LYS A 21 -5.32 -9.09 -1.72
C LYS A 21 -4.67 -10.46 -1.96
N ASP A 22 -3.62 -10.51 -2.78
CA ASP A 22 -2.85 -11.73 -3.06
C ASP A 22 -2.19 -12.30 -1.79
N GLU A 23 -1.69 -11.42 -0.92
CA GLU A 23 -1.14 -11.81 0.38
C GLU A 23 -2.21 -12.18 1.43
N GLY A 24 -3.49 -12.12 1.08
CA GLY A 24 -4.60 -12.47 1.97
C GLY A 24 -5.09 -11.30 2.84
N PHE A 25 -4.86 -10.05 2.44
CA PHE A 25 -5.54 -8.92 3.05
C PHE A 25 -6.96 -8.78 2.51
N GLU A 26 -7.92 -8.68 3.42
CA GLU A 26 -9.33 -8.53 3.12
C GLU A 26 -9.76 -7.08 3.32
N LEU A 27 -10.62 -6.58 2.43
CA LEU A 27 -11.20 -5.25 2.55
C LEU A 27 -12.30 -5.27 3.61
N VAL A 28 -12.08 -4.59 4.73
CA VAL A 28 -13.01 -4.58 5.86
C VAL A 28 -14.03 -3.46 5.75
N SER A 29 -13.59 -2.28 5.33
CA SER A 29 -14.45 -1.10 5.22
C SER A 29 -13.85 -0.08 4.27
N VAL A 30 -14.70 0.76 3.70
CA VAL A 30 -14.30 1.87 2.84
C VAL A 30 -14.98 3.12 3.36
N SER A 31 -14.18 4.15 3.65
CA SER A 31 -14.69 5.47 4.02
C SER A 31 -14.14 6.49 3.05
N GLY A 32 -14.98 6.88 2.08
CA GLY A 32 -14.59 7.75 0.98
C GLY A 32 -13.40 7.17 0.20
N SER A 33 -12.27 7.88 0.19
CA SER A 33 -11.06 7.43 -0.48
C SER A 33 -10.17 6.51 0.36
N HIS A 34 -10.53 6.18 1.61
CA HIS A 34 -9.71 5.33 2.48
C HIS A 34 -10.25 3.91 2.52
N HIS A 35 -9.51 2.98 1.93
CA HIS A 35 -9.84 1.56 1.89
C HIS A 35 -9.09 0.85 3.01
N LYS A 36 -9.82 0.30 3.97
CA LYS A 36 -9.27 -0.40 5.13
C LYS A 36 -9.13 -1.89 4.82
N PHE A 37 -7.90 -2.38 4.87
CA PHE A 37 -7.55 -3.78 4.66
C PHE A 37 -7.12 -4.43 5.98
N ARG A 38 -7.42 -5.71 6.16
CA ARG A 38 -7.03 -6.47 7.36
C ARG A 38 -6.54 -7.86 6.98
N LYS A 39 -5.49 -8.31 7.64
CA LYS A 39 -4.97 -9.67 7.57
C LYS A 39 -4.69 -10.15 9.00
N GLY A 40 -5.60 -10.95 9.55
CA GLY A 40 -5.52 -11.39 10.94
C GLY A 40 -5.56 -10.22 11.94
N THR A 41 -4.43 -9.95 12.60
CA THR A 41 -4.25 -8.84 13.55
C THR A 41 -3.75 -7.56 12.90
N LEU A 42 -3.21 -7.62 11.68
CA LEU A 42 -2.68 -6.46 10.97
C LEU A 42 -3.80 -5.72 10.24
N THR A 43 -3.80 -4.39 10.34
CA THR A 43 -4.78 -3.53 9.66
C THR A 43 -4.07 -2.38 8.96
N LEU A 44 -4.37 -2.18 7.68
CA LEU A 44 -3.75 -1.21 6.79
C LEU A 44 -4.82 -0.30 6.17
N ILE A 45 -4.44 0.92 5.81
CA ILE A 45 -5.34 1.85 5.11
C ILE A 45 -4.66 2.29 3.82
N VAL A 46 -5.31 2.05 2.69
CA VAL A 46 -4.83 2.46 1.37
C VAL A 46 -5.72 3.57 0.82
N PRO A 47 -5.15 4.74 0.46
CA PRO A 47 -5.89 5.78 -0.24
C PRO A 47 -6.16 5.33 -1.68
N HIS A 48 -7.42 5.16 -2.04
CA HIS A 48 -7.86 4.80 -3.39
C HIS A 48 -9.13 5.60 -3.76
N PRO A 49 -9.24 6.13 -4.99
CA PRO A 49 -8.38 5.89 -6.16
C PRO A 49 -7.24 6.91 -6.32
N LYS A 50 -5.99 6.47 -6.13
CA LYS A 50 -4.78 7.27 -6.43
C LYS A 50 -3.78 6.48 -7.26
N LYS A 51 -3.42 7.01 -8.43
CA LYS A 51 -2.43 6.38 -9.34
C LYS A 51 -0.99 6.65 -8.88
N ASP A 52 -0.74 7.80 -8.27
CA ASP A 52 0.55 8.13 -7.67
C ASP A 52 0.34 8.47 -6.20
N LEU A 53 0.62 7.51 -5.32
CA LEU A 53 0.71 7.77 -3.89
C LEU A 53 2.02 8.49 -3.59
N PRO A 54 2.06 9.44 -2.65
CA PRO A 54 3.31 10.01 -2.16
C PRO A 54 4.26 8.89 -1.71
N ILE A 55 5.55 9.05 -1.98
CA ILE A 55 6.55 8.02 -1.66
C ILE A 55 6.52 7.64 -0.18
N GLY A 56 6.27 8.59 0.72
CA GLY A 56 6.11 8.33 2.15
C GLY A 56 4.92 7.43 2.45
N THR A 57 3.79 7.65 1.78
CA THR A 57 2.58 6.81 1.94
C THR A 57 2.79 5.41 1.40
N ALA A 58 3.34 5.28 0.18
CA ALA A 58 3.66 3.97 -0.39
C ALA A 58 4.67 3.21 0.49
N ARG A 59 5.65 3.92 1.04
CA ARG A 59 6.65 3.35 1.95
C ARG A 59 6.08 2.87 3.27
N SER A 60 5.22 3.66 3.90
CA SER A 60 4.54 3.24 5.13
C SER A 60 3.70 1.99 4.88
N ILE A 61 2.88 1.99 3.81
CA ILE A 61 2.06 0.81 3.45
C ILE A 61 2.94 -0.42 3.23
N ALA A 62 4.04 -0.28 2.48
CA ALA A 62 4.98 -1.37 2.23
C ALA A 62 5.63 -1.89 3.52
N LYS A 63 6.03 -1.00 4.43
CA LYS A 63 6.60 -1.37 5.73
C LYS A 63 5.58 -2.11 6.60
N ASP A 64 4.37 -1.57 6.72
CA ASP A 64 3.30 -2.21 7.51
C ASP A 64 2.86 -3.54 6.90
N ALA A 65 2.89 -3.68 5.56
CA ALA A 65 2.64 -4.93 4.86
C ALA A 65 3.81 -5.93 4.91
N GLY A 66 5.00 -5.53 5.40
CA GLY A 66 6.19 -6.37 5.48
C GLY A 66 6.94 -6.56 4.16
N TRP A 67 6.83 -5.61 3.22
CA TRP A 67 7.59 -5.61 1.96
C TRP A 67 8.96 -4.94 2.07
N LEU A 68 9.22 -4.30 3.22
CA LEU A 68 10.46 -3.61 3.61
C LEU A 68 10.87 -4.11 5.00
#